data_AF-A0A3M3WIG8-F1
#
_entry.id   AF-A0A3M3WIG8-F1
#
_cell.length_a   1.000
_cell.length_b   1.000
_cell.length_c   1.000
_cell.angle_alpha   90.00
_cell.angle_beta   90.00
_cell.angle_gamma   90.00
#
_symmetry.space_group_name_H-M   'P 1'
#
loop_
_entity.id
_entity.type
_entity.pdbx_description
1 polymer ?
#
loop_
_entity_poly.entity_id
_entity_poly.type
_entity_poly.pdbx_seq_one_letter_code
_entity_poly.pdbx_strand_id
1 'polypeptide(L)'
;MHEVIQHRCTVCHSATPTSQLFSVAPAGVMFDTPEQIQQQAPRIKAQAVTSPIMPLGNITQMTQQERELVGAWVDQGAHTN
;
A
#
# COMPACT_ATOMS: atom_id res chain seq x y z
N MET A 1 -7.71 -8.04 -1.69
CA MET A 1 -6.81 -7.00 -1.13
C MET A 1 -5.34 -7.30 -1.27
N HIS A 2 -4.89 -8.50 -0.91
CA HIS A 2 -3.48 -8.88 -1.00
C HIS A 2 -2.86 -8.49 -2.35
N GLU A 3 -3.54 -8.78 -3.47
CA GLU A 3 -3.06 -8.39 -4.80
C GLU A 3 -2.88 -6.88 -5.01
N VAL A 4 -3.80 -6.04 -4.53
CA VAL A 4 -3.68 -4.58 -4.67
C VAL A 4 -2.47 -4.08 -3.88
N ILE A 5 -2.28 -4.55 -2.66
CA ILE A 5 -1.13 -4.15 -1.84
C ILE A 5 0.18 -4.63 -2.46
N GLN A 6 0.24 -5.86 -2.98
CA GLN A 6 1.42 -6.38 -3.67
C GLN A 6 1.74 -5.58 -4.93
N HIS A 7 0.78 -5.32 -5.80
CA HIS A 7 1.08 -4.63 -7.07
C HIS A 7 1.26 -3.13 -6.93
N ARG A 8 0.66 -2.50 -5.91
CA ARG A 8 0.63 -1.03 -5.78
C ARG A 8 1.51 -0.48 -4.66
N CYS A 9 1.86 -1.29 -3.66
CA CYS A 9 2.57 -0.82 -2.48
C CYS A 9 3.96 -1.46 -2.30
N THR A 10 4.10 -2.78 -2.49
CA THR A 10 5.38 -3.48 -2.22
C THR A 10 6.49 -3.15 -3.22
N VAL A 11 6.15 -2.56 -4.37
CA VAL A 11 7.13 -2.00 -5.33
C VAL A 11 8.15 -1.10 -4.64
N CYS A 12 7.71 -0.26 -3.69
CA CYS A 12 8.58 0.60 -2.88
C CYS A 12 8.67 0.16 -1.41
N HIS A 13 7.60 -0.41 -0.85
CA HIS A 13 7.48 -0.73 0.57
C HIS A 13 7.62 -2.24 0.83
N SER A 14 8.79 -2.78 0.49
CA SER A 14 9.17 -4.18 0.69
C SER A 14 10.57 -4.27 1.31
N ALA A 15 10.89 -5.38 1.96
CA ALA A 15 12.25 -5.76 2.32
C ALA A 15 13.16 -5.86 1.08
N THR A 16 12.59 -6.17 -0.09
CA THR A 16 13.28 -6.21 -1.38
C THR A 16 12.52 -5.37 -2.41
N PRO A 17 12.59 -4.02 -2.33
CA PRO A 17 11.89 -3.15 -3.29
C PRO A 17 12.35 -3.42 -4.72
N THR A 18 11.40 -3.39 -5.65
CA THR A 18 11.67 -3.49 -7.10
C THR A 18 11.68 -2.12 -7.79
N SER A 19 11.41 -1.05 -7.04
CA SER A 19 11.46 0.32 -7.50
C SER A 19 12.87 0.75 -7.91
N GLN A 20 12.97 1.49 -9.01
CA GLN A 20 14.23 2.16 -9.40
C GLN A 20 14.55 3.39 -8.55
N LEU A 21 13.57 3.91 -7.80
CA LEU A 21 13.70 5.12 -6.99
C LEU A 21 14.19 4.85 -5.57
N PHE A 22 13.98 3.63 -5.08
CA PHE A 22 14.23 3.29 -3.68
C PHE A 22 14.90 1.92 -3.60
N SER A 23 16.13 1.88 -3.09
CA SER A 23 16.84 0.63 -2.77
C SER A 23 16.43 0.04 -1.41
N VAL A 24 15.72 0.81 -0.59
CA VAL A 24 15.19 0.41 0.72
C VAL A 24 13.79 0.99 0.92
N ALA A 25 12.97 0.29 1.71
CA ALA A 25 11.62 0.73 2.05
C ALA A 25 11.60 2.15 2.68
N PRO A 26 10.90 3.13 2.07
CA PRO A 26 10.81 4.48 2.62
C PRO A 26 10.20 4.48 4.02
N ALA A 27 10.79 5.29 4.91
CA ALA A 27 10.36 5.44 6.31
C ALA A 27 10.32 4.12 7.11
N GLY A 28 11.03 3.08 6.66
CA GLY A 28 11.02 1.77 7.31
C GLY A 28 9.66 1.04 7.24
N VAL A 29 8.75 1.48 6.37
CA VAL A 29 7.43 0.87 6.22
C VAL A 29 7.48 -0.22 5.16
N MET A 30 7.09 -1.43 5.53
CA MET A 30 7.04 -2.60 4.66
C MET A 30 5.65 -3.21 4.65
N PHE A 31 5.32 -3.92 3.57
CA PHE A 31 4.03 -4.59 3.36
C PHE A 31 4.23 -6.04 2.86
N ASP A 32 5.30 -6.71 3.28
CA ASP A 32 5.64 -8.06 2.84
C ASP A 32 4.77 -9.13 3.52
N THR A 33 4.30 -8.84 4.73
CA THR A 33 3.52 -9.78 5.55
C THR A 33 2.11 -9.25 5.84
N PRO A 34 1.11 -10.14 6.02
CA PRO A 34 -0.23 -9.76 6.45
C PRO A 34 -0.23 -8.86 7.69
N GLU A 35 0.60 -9.18 8.68
CA GLU A 35 0.69 -8.44 9.94
C GLU A 35 1.17 -7.00 9.71
N GLN A 36 2.19 -6.82 8.87
CA GLN A 36 2.68 -5.49 8.49
C GLN A 36 1.60 -4.68 7.76
N ILE A 37 0.90 -5.31 6.81
CA ILE A 37 -0.18 -4.68 6.04
C ILE A 37 -1.28 -4.20 6.98
N GLN A 38 -1.72 -5.07 7.89
CA GLN A 38 -2.78 -4.76 8.84
C GLN A 38 -2.38 -3.64 9.82
N GLN A 39 -1.17 -3.72 10.38
CA GLN A 39 -0.65 -2.68 11.29
C GLN A 39 -0.58 -1.29 10.63
N GLN A 40 -0.34 -1.25 9.33
CA GLN A 40 -0.21 -0.01 8.56
C GLN A 40 -1.49 0.41 7.84
N ALA A 41 -2.60 -0.32 8.01
CA ALA A 41 -3.87 -0.03 7.33
C ALA A 41 -4.34 1.44 7.48
N PRO A 42 -4.26 2.09 8.66
CA PRO A 42 -4.60 3.51 8.79
C PRO A 42 -3.73 4.42 7.92
N ARG A 43 -2.42 4.11 7.83
CA ARG A 43 -1.47 4.87 7.01
C ARG A 43 -1.70 4.61 5.52
N ILE A 44 -1.98 3.38 5.13
CA ILE A 44 -2.34 3.02 3.76
C ILE A 44 -3.56 3.84 3.32
N LYS A 45 -4.63 3.87 4.12
CA LYS A 45 -5.83 4.68 3.81
C LYS A 45 -5.51 6.17 3.69
N ALA A 46 -4.78 6.73 4.67
CA ALA A 46 -4.46 8.15 4.67
C ALA A 46 -3.70 8.56 3.39
N GLN A 47 -2.72 7.75 2.97
CA GLN A 47 -1.81 8.11 1.87
C GLN A 47 -2.37 7.74 0.49
N ALA A 48 -3.05 6.60 0.36
CA ALA A 48 -3.54 6.08 -0.92
C ALA A 48 -5.01 6.43 -1.20
N VAL A 49 -5.80 6.79 -0.18
CA VAL A 49 -7.25 7.04 -0.36
C VAL A 49 -7.62 8.47 0.03
N THR A 50 -7.20 8.95 1.20
CA THR A 50 -7.60 10.28 1.69
C THR A 50 -6.82 11.40 1.00
N SER A 51 -5.49 11.31 0.92
CA SER A 51 -4.63 12.33 0.29
C SER A 51 -4.21 12.01 -1.15
N PRO A 52 -4.73 10.94 -1.73
CA PRO A 52 -4.12 10.08 -2.78
C PRO A 52 -2.69 10.44 -3.27
N ILE A 53 -1.73 10.63 -2.37
CA ILE A 53 -0.33 10.93 -2.75
C ILE A 53 0.50 9.68 -3.01
N MET A 54 0.01 8.51 -2.57
CA MET A 54 0.58 7.21 -2.88
C MET A 54 -0.31 6.44 -3.87
N PRO A 55 0.27 5.64 -4.78
CA PRO A 55 1.70 5.52 -5.07
C PRO A 55 2.28 6.85 -5.57
N LEU A 56 3.55 7.15 -5.25
CA LEU A 56 4.20 8.41 -5.61
C LEU A 56 4.09 8.65 -7.12
N GLY A 57 3.51 9.77 -7.55
CA GLY A 57 3.28 10.07 -8.98
C GLY A 57 2.42 9.02 -9.70
N ASN A 58 1.67 8.20 -8.96
CA ASN A 58 0.92 7.04 -9.44
C ASN A 58 1.74 6.07 -10.31
N ILE A 59 3.03 5.87 -10.01
CA ILE A 59 3.95 5.06 -10.83
C ILE A 59 3.52 3.60 -11.01
N THR A 60 2.77 3.03 -10.06
CA THR A 60 2.24 1.67 -10.18
C THR A 60 0.84 1.64 -10.83
N GLN A 61 0.37 2.75 -11.39
CA GLN A 61 -0.93 2.87 -12.07
C GLN A 61 -2.12 2.41 -11.22
N MET A 62 -2.14 2.80 -9.93
CA MET A 62 -3.26 2.47 -9.05
C MET A 62 -4.53 3.17 -9.52
N THR A 63 -5.59 2.41 -9.75
CA THR A 63 -6.86 2.92 -10.28
C THR A 63 -7.73 3.50 -9.17
N GLN A 64 -8.74 4.28 -9.55
CA GLN A 64 -9.73 4.80 -8.61
C GLN A 64 -10.52 3.66 -7.93
N GLN A 65 -10.87 2.61 -8.68
CA GLN A 65 -11.56 1.44 -8.15
C GLN A 65 -10.73 0.70 -7.10
N GLU A 66 -9.41 0.58 -7.32
CA GLU A 66 -8.50 -0.01 -6.33
C GLU A 66 -8.40 0.85 -5.06
N ARG A 67 -8.46 2.18 -5.17
CA ARG A 67 -8.46 3.08 -4.00
C ARG A 67 -9.74 2.94 -3.19
N GLU A 68 -10.88 2.84 -3.86
CA GLU A 68 -12.16 2.58 -3.21
C GLU A 68 -12.16 1.23 -2.49
N LEU A 69 -11.61 0.20 -3.13
CA LEU A 69 -11.45 -1.11 -2.52
C LEU A 69 -10.53 -1.06 -1.28
N VAL A 70 -9.41 -0.33 -1.34
CA VAL A 70 -8.54 -0.09 -0.18
C VAL A 70 -9.30 0.62 0.95
N GLY A 71 -10.03 1.68 0.62
CA GLY A 71 -10.79 2.46 1.61
C GLY A 71 -11.81 1.59 2.34
N ALA A 72 -12.62 0.85 1.58
CA ALA A 72 -13.62 -0.06 2.11
C ALA A 72 -13.00 -1.16 2.99
N TRP A 73 -11.89 -1.76 2.55
CA TRP A 73 -11.18 -2.77 3.33
C TRP A 73 -10.69 -2.24 4.68
N VAL A 74 -10.11 -1.04 4.72
CA VAL A 74 -9.66 -0.44 6.00
C VAL A 74 -10.86 -0.16 6.91
N ASP A 75 -11.96 0.35 6.35
CA ASP A 75 -13.19 0.64 7.12
C ASP A 75 -13.88 -0.61 7.67
N GLN A 76 -13.66 -1.77 7.04
CA GLN A 76 -14.15 -3.06 7.48
C GLN A 76 -13.21 -3.77 8.48
N GLY A 77 -12.18 -3.09 8.99
CA GLY A 77 -11.28 -3.65 10.01
C GLY A 77 -9.98 -4.25 9.47
N ALA A 78 -9.67 -4.00 8.19
CA ALA A 78 -8.40 -4.38 7.58
C ALA A 78 -8.03 -5.88 7.74
N HIS A 79 -9.02 -6.76 7.61
CA HIS A 79 -8.79 -8.20 7.72
C HIS A 79 -7.89 -8.71 6.58
N THR A 80 -6.87 -9.49 6.94
CA THR A 80 -5.88 -10.05 6.00
C THR A 80 -6.01 -11.57 5.82
N ASN A 81 -7.12 -12.15 6.30
CA ASN A 81 -7.45 -13.57 6.15
C ASN A 81 -7.80 -13.94 4.71
#